data_AF-A0A7W7L7Q3-F1
#
_entry.id   AF-A0A7W7L7Q3-F1
#
_cell.length_a   1.000
_cell.length_b   1.000
_cell.length_c   1.000
_cell.angle_alpha   90.00
_cell.angle_beta   90.00
_cell.angle_gamma   90.00
#
_symmetry.space_group_name_H-M   'P 1'
#
loop_
_entity.id
_entity.type
_entity.pdbx_description
1 polymer ?
#
loop_
_entity_poly.entity_id
_entity_poly.type
_entity_poly.pdbx_seq_one_letter_code
_entity_poly.pdbx_strand_id
1 'polypeptide(L)'
;MTDRAQDERITFKIWNPIVIQDGAAVWCEMDVTSIGDCLLNEGDGSLAEKFVEEIAAPNPTIISWQVERFRSQYYSDYPRHGDWRGRLALTWRMRIDFSGTVRTVGHKGSGPFGVNAWDSTFDADTLLMDQAIERCIVICEIEGPSDVTRLENCVQDIRTIDYPALSGVPARIDLGEVALPADVERVHRVISACEAQGLRTNWAGH
;
A
#
# COMPACT_ATOMS: atom_id res chain seq x y z
N MET A 1 -19.28 23.72 -19.51
CA MET A 1 -18.32 22.80 -18.86
C MET A 1 -17.29 23.67 -18.19
N THR A 2 -17.64 24.16 -17.01
CA THR A 2 -16.96 25.21 -16.26
C THR A 2 -15.99 24.59 -15.26
N ASP A 3 -14.78 25.15 -15.24
CA ASP A 3 -13.88 25.28 -14.08
C ASP A 3 -14.20 24.34 -12.90
N ARG A 4 -13.63 23.14 -12.93
CA ARG A 4 -13.21 22.51 -11.68
C ARG A 4 -11.94 23.25 -11.27
N ALA A 5 -12.12 24.28 -10.43
CA ALA A 5 -11.05 24.74 -9.57
C ALA A 5 -10.39 23.49 -8.97
N GLN A 6 -9.10 23.29 -9.27
CA GLN A 6 -8.25 22.31 -8.64
C GLN A 6 -8.26 22.61 -7.14
N ASP A 7 -9.18 21.98 -6.42
CA ASP A 7 -9.20 21.97 -4.96
C ASP A 7 -7.91 21.24 -4.52
N GLU A 8 -7.04 21.95 -3.80
CA GLU A 8 -5.69 21.55 -3.36
C GLU A 8 -5.72 20.39 -2.34
N ARG A 9 -6.43 19.31 -2.66
CA ARG A 9 -6.58 18.16 -1.78
C ARG A 9 -5.65 17.06 -2.23
N ILE A 10 -4.75 16.70 -1.30
CA ILE A 10 -3.95 15.48 -1.37
C ILE A 10 -4.85 14.35 -1.86
N THR A 11 -4.54 13.83 -3.03
CA THR A 11 -5.37 12.83 -3.70
C THR A 11 -4.94 11.43 -3.28
N PHE A 12 -3.64 11.26 -3.06
CA PHE A 12 -3.03 9.99 -2.70
C PHE A 12 -2.10 10.14 -1.49
N LYS A 13 -2.02 9.07 -0.69
CA LYS A 13 -1.07 8.88 0.40
C LYS A 13 -0.12 7.75 0.01
N ILE A 14 1.18 8.01 -0.02
CA ILE A 14 2.23 7.03 -0.26
C ILE A 14 2.70 6.47 1.08
N TRP A 15 2.88 5.16 1.14
CA TRP A 15 3.28 4.41 2.32
C TRP A 15 4.41 3.45 2.02
N ASN A 16 5.25 3.23 3.03
CA ASN A 16 6.39 2.31 2.99
C ASN A 16 7.26 2.41 1.70
N PRO A 17 7.55 3.61 1.16
CA PRO A 17 8.31 3.69 -0.09
C PRO A 17 9.74 3.18 0.11
N ILE A 18 10.16 2.29 -0.79
CA ILE A 18 11.50 1.74 -0.88
C ILE A 18 12.08 2.16 -2.21
N VAL A 19 13.24 2.80 -2.20
CA VAL A 19 13.98 3.15 -3.43
C VAL A 19 15.22 2.26 -3.50
N ILE A 20 15.40 1.54 -4.62
CA ILE A 20 16.55 0.68 -4.85
C ILE A 20 17.30 1.18 -6.09
N GLN A 21 18.61 1.28 -5.95
CA GLN A 21 19.53 1.58 -7.04
C GLN A 21 20.58 0.48 -7.10
N ASP A 22 20.61 -0.26 -8.21
CA ASP A 22 21.61 -1.30 -8.50
C ASP A 22 22.31 -0.97 -9.82
N GLY A 23 23.51 -0.41 -9.72
CA GLY A 23 24.23 0.15 -10.86
C GLY A 23 23.43 1.26 -11.56
N ALA A 24 23.03 1.01 -12.80
CA ALA A 24 22.22 1.91 -13.61
C ALA A 24 20.71 1.69 -13.47
N ALA A 25 20.28 0.56 -12.89
CA ALA A 25 18.87 0.29 -12.67
C ALA A 25 18.39 1.01 -11.41
N VAL A 26 17.30 1.77 -11.54
CA VAL A 26 16.65 2.45 -10.41
C VAL A 26 15.16 2.15 -10.44
N TRP A 27 14.64 1.76 -9.29
CA TRP A 27 13.22 1.55 -9.12
C TRP A 27 12.78 1.89 -7.71
N CYS A 28 11.49 2.15 -7.55
CA CYS A 28 10.85 2.25 -6.25
C CYS A 28 9.63 1.35 -6.16
N GLU A 29 9.37 0.87 -4.94
CA GLU A 29 8.14 0.20 -4.58
C GLU A 29 7.48 0.98 -3.46
N MET A 30 6.15 1.12 -3.52
CA MET A 30 5.39 1.80 -2.48
C MET A 30 3.96 1.26 -2.43
N ASP A 31 3.32 1.39 -1.28
CA ASP A 31 1.89 1.17 -1.15
C ASP A 31 1.17 2.53 -1.22
N VAL A 32 0.05 2.60 -1.91
CA VAL A 32 -0.70 3.83 -2.17
C VAL A 32 -2.12 3.66 -1.67
N THR A 33 -2.60 4.61 -0.87
CA THR A 33 -4.03 4.78 -0.60
C THR A 33 -4.50 6.12 -1.13
N SER A 34 -5.80 6.29 -1.23
CA SER A 34 -6.40 7.50 -1.75
C SER A 34 -7.36 8.13 -0.74
N ILE A 35 -7.68 9.41 -0.95
CA ILE A 35 -8.62 10.15 -0.12
C ILE A 35 -9.94 10.31 -0.87
N GLY A 36 -11.06 10.00 -0.19
CA GLY A 36 -12.40 10.14 -0.76
C GLY A 36 -12.64 9.19 -1.94
N ASP A 37 -13.29 9.70 -2.98
CA ASP A 37 -13.68 8.93 -4.17
C ASP A 37 -12.60 8.91 -5.26
N CYS A 38 -11.40 9.43 -4.98
CA CYS A 38 -10.27 9.30 -5.89
C CYS A 38 -9.75 7.88 -5.74
N LEU A 39 -9.76 7.05 -6.79
CA LEU A 39 -9.17 5.71 -6.71
C LEU A 39 -8.15 5.55 -7.85
N LEU A 40 -7.27 4.57 -7.70
CA LEU A 40 -6.24 4.27 -8.69
C LEU A 40 -6.69 3.05 -9.50
N ASN A 41 -6.58 3.11 -10.83
CA ASN A 41 -6.88 1.96 -11.69
C ASN A 41 -5.59 1.30 -12.16
N GLU A 42 -5.07 1.68 -13.31
CA GLU A 42 -3.77 1.21 -13.83
C GLU A 42 -2.66 2.23 -13.59
N GLY A 43 -3.03 3.49 -13.32
CA GLY A 43 -2.11 4.62 -13.31
C GLY A 43 -1.59 4.97 -14.70
N ASP A 44 -1.18 6.22 -14.87
CA ASP A 44 -0.49 6.69 -16.06
C ASP A 44 0.94 7.16 -15.74
N GLY A 45 1.70 7.48 -16.79
CA GLY A 45 3.07 7.94 -16.65
C GLY A 45 3.18 9.23 -15.82
N SER A 46 2.21 10.14 -15.94
CA SER A 46 2.20 11.39 -15.17
C SER A 46 1.95 11.16 -13.68
N LEU A 47 1.09 10.21 -13.33
CA LEU A 47 0.90 9.77 -11.94
C LEU A 47 2.19 9.14 -11.39
N ALA A 48 2.81 8.23 -12.15
CA ALA A 48 4.05 7.58 -11.77
C ALA A 48 5.20 8.59 -11.58
N GLU A 49 5.32 9.59 -12.45
CA GLU A 49 6.24 10.71 -12.32
C GLU A 49 6.04 11.43 -10.98
N LYS A 50 4.80 11.80 -10.64
CA LYS A 50 4.50 12.51 -9.39
C LYS A 50 4.86 11.70 -8.15
N PHE A 51 4.62 10.40 -8.16
CA PHE A 51 5.01 9.53 -7.06
C PHE A 51 6.54 9.43 -6.90
N VAL A 52 7.27 9.28 -8.00
CA VAL A 52 8.75 9.24 -7.97
C VAL A 52 9.36 10.59 -7.58
N GLU A 53 8.76 11.70 -8.02
CA GLU A 53 9.16 13.06 -7.63
C GLU A 53 9.10 13.28 -6.12
N GLU A 54 8.02 12.81 -5.50
CA GLU A 54 7.84 12.92 -4.05
C GLU A 54 8.89 12.11 -3.28
N ILE A 55 9.15 10.86 -3.69
CA ILE A 55 9.90 9.93 -2.83
C ILE A 55 11.39 9.80 -3.18
N ALA A 56 11.81 10.03 -4.43
CA ALA A 56 13.11 9.55 -4.90
C ALA A 56 13.92 10.55 -5.74
N ALA A 57 13.34 11.15 -6.78
CA ALA A 57 14.12 11.84 -7.81
C ALA A 57 13.36 13.00 -8.44
N PRO A 58 13.96 14.20 -8.60
CA PRO A 58 13.32 15.29 -9.31
C PRO A 58 13.34 15.05 -10.81
N ASN A 59 12.23 15.34 -11.49
CA ASN A 59 12.07 15.19 -12.93
C ASN A 59 12.50 13.80 -13.44
N PRO A 60 11.93 12.71 -12.89
CA PRO A 60 12.26 11.36 -13.32
C PRO A 60 11.77 11.14 -14.75
N THR A 61 12.46 10.29 -15.49
CA THR A 61 11.92 9.72 -16.73
C THR A 61 11.43 8.32 -16.41
N ILE A 62 10.11 8.13 -16.48
CA ILE A 62 9.48 6.83 -16.19
C ILE A 62 9.74 5.86 -17.33
N ILE A 63 10.20 4.67 -16.98
CA ILE A 63 10.50 3.59 -17.92
C ILE A 63 9.31 2.62 -17.95
N SER A 64 8.85 2.21 -16.77
CA SER A 64 7.73 1.30 -16.59
C SER A 64 7.12 1.45 -15.21
N TRP A 65 5.86 1.06 -15.07
CA TRP A 65 5.22 0.89 -13.77
C TRP A 65 4.30 -0.32 -13.79
N GLN A 66 4.04 -0.83 -12.59
CA GLN A 66 3.11 -1.92 -12.33
C GLN A 66 2.26 -1.54 -11.12
N VAL A 67 0.99 -1.95 -11.17
CA VAL A 67 0.02 -1.70 -10.11
C VAL A 67 -0.63 -3.00 -9.71
N GLU A 68 -0.58 -3.30 -8.42
CA GLU A 68 -1.29 -4.44 -7.82
C GLU A 68 -2.30 -3.95 -6.79
N ARG A 69 -3.58 -4.22 -7.03
CA ARG A 69 -4.66 -3.92 -6.09
C ARG A 69 -4.71 -4.95 -4.96
N PHE A 70 -4.90 -4.48 -3.73
CA PHE A 70 -5.16 -5.33 -2.57
C PHE A 70 -5.97 -4.59 -1.51
N ARG A 71 -6.38 -5.31 -0.46
CA ARG A 71 -7.00 -4.73 0.74
C ARG A 71 -6.20 -5.05 1.98
N SER A 72 -6.10 -4.06 2.87
CA SER A 72 -5.41 -4.22 4.14
C SER A 72 -6.04 -3.38 5.25
N GLN A 73 -6.04 -3.92 6.47
CA GLN A 73 -6.39 -3.15 7.65
C GLN A 73 -5.33 -2.09 7.96
N TYR A 74 -4.08 -2.32 7.54
CA TYR A 74 -2.96 -1.49 7.97
C TYR A 74 -3.20 -0.02 7.69
N TYR A 75 -3.71 0.31 6.50
CA TYR A 75 -3.99 1.67 6.02
C TYR A 75 -5.34 2.25 6.43
N SER A 76 -6.19 1.49 7.12
CA SER A 76 -7.52 1.94 7.50
C SER A 76 -7.48 2.99 8.61
N ASP A 77 -8.16 4.11 8.39
CA ASP A 77 -8.48 5.12 9.43
C ASP A 77 -9.52 4.58 10.45
N TYR A 78 -10.24 3.51 10.11
CA TYR A 78 -11.34 2.94 10.91
C TYR A 78 -11.23 1.41 11.01
N PRO A 79 -10.16 0.87 11.64
CA PRO A 79 -9.89 -0.57 11.67
C PRO A 79 -10.96 -1.40 12.40
N ARG A 80 -11.84 -0.74 13.18
CA ARG A 80 -12.94 -1.33 13.95
C ARG A 80 -14.34 -0.97 13.41
N HIS A 81 -14.42 -0.44 12.19
CA HIS A 81 -15.69 -0.04 11.57
C HIS A 81 -16.67 -1.23 11.44
N GLY A 82 -17.97 -0.95 11.46
CA GLY A 82 -19.00 -1.98 11.28
C GLY A 82 -19.00 -2.60 9.87
N ASP A 83 -18.75 -1.77 8.85
CA ASP A 83 -18.55 -2.20 7.47
C ASP A 83 -17.08 -2.64 7.24
N TRP A 84 -16.92 -3.83 6.64
CA TRP A 84 -15.64 -4.38 6.24
C TRP A 84 -14.86 -3.48 5.28
N ARG A 85 -15.54 -2.70 4.43
CA ARG A 85 -14.89 -1.74 3.50
C ARG A 85 -14.12 -0.67 4.25
N GLY A 86 -14.66 -0.23 5.39
CA GLY A 86 -13.99 0.70 6.28
C GLY A 86 -12.83 0.04 7.02
N ARG A 87 -12.97 -1.22 7.44
CA ARG A 87 -11.91 -1.95 8.15
C ARG A 87 -10.73 -2.32 7.28
N LEU A 88 -10.98 -2.69 6.02
CA LEU A 88 -9.98 -3.13 5.05
C LEU A 88 -9.90 -2.11 3.92
N ALA A 89 -9.00 -1.13 4.11
CA ALA A 89 -8.78 -0.07 3.15
C ALA A 89 -8.36 -0.67 1.79
N LEU A 90 -8.89 -0.08 0.72
CA LEU A 90 -8.41 -0.38 -0.63
C LEU A 90 -7.04 0.27 -0.81
N THR A 91 -6.10 -0.49 -1.36
CA THR A 91 -4.70 -0.09 -1.49
C THR A 91 -4.11 -0.63 -2.78
N TRP A 92 -3.12 0.06 -3.31
CA TRP A 92 -2.37 -0.36 -4.48
C TRP A 92 -0.89 -0.44 -4.16
N ARG A 93 -0.25 -1.55 -4.49
CA ARG A 93 1.20 -1.62 -4.53
C ARG A 93 1.66 -1.17 -5.91
N MET A 94 2.52 -0.17 -5.93
CA MET A 94 3.15 0.29 -7.15
C MET A 94 4.62 -0.03 -7.15
N ARG A 95 5.08 -0.58 -8.28
CA ARG A 95 6.50 -0.68 -8.61
C ARG A 95 6.76 0.20 -9.81
N ILE A 96 7.72 1.11 -9.73
CA ILE A 96 8.03 2.06 -10.79
C ILE A 96 9.53 2.01 -11.08
N ASP A 97 9.89 1.68 -12.31
CA ASP A 97 11.25 1.76 -12.82
C ASP A 97 11.43 3.11 -13.53
N PHE A 98 12.52 3.80 -13.23
CA PHE A 98 12.77 5.15 -13.74
C PHE A 98 14.26 5.42 -13.96
N SER A 99 14.55 6.50 -14.67
CA SER A 99 15.90 7.07 -14.78
C SER A 99 15.89 8.53 -14.33
N GLY A 100 17.06 9.01 -13.87
CA GLY A 100 17.22 10.37 -13.37
C GLY A 100 18.19 10.44 -12.19
N THR A 101 18.36 11.65 -11.66
CA THR A 101 19.23 11.88 -10.49
C THR A 101 18.53 11.46 -9.22
N VAL A 102 18.91 10.31 -8.66
CA VAL A 102 18.36 9.80 -7.40
C VAL A 102 18.87 10.64 -6.23
N ARG A 103 17.96 11.19 -5.41
CA ARG A 103 18.33 11.95 -4.20
C ARG A 103 18.65 11.04 -3.02
N THR A 104 18.02 9.87 -2.99
CA THR A 104 17.92 9.04 -1.80
C THR A 104 17.62 7.60 -2.17
N VAL A 105 18.28 6.66 -1.50
CA VAL A 105 18.10 5.21 -1.64
C VAL A 105 17.71 4.62 -0.28
N GLY A 106 16.95 3.53 -0.28
CA GLY A 106 16.48 2.83 0.91
C GLY A 106 15.01 3.09 1.23
N HIS A 107 14.58 2.61 2.41
CA HIS A 107 13.24 2.83 2.94
C HIS A 107 13.11 4.25 3.47
N LYS A 108 12.04 4.98 3.09
CA LYS A 108 11.83 6.37 3.56
C LYS A 108 11.00 6.50 4.83
N GLY A 109 10.61 5.39 5.44
CA GLY A 109 9.70 5.35 6.58
C GLY A 109 8.28 5.00 6.16
N SER A 110 7.41 4.75 7.15
CA SER A 110 6.11 4.14 6.89
C SER A 110 5.12 5.05 6.14
N GLY A 111 5.32 6.37 6.15
CA GLY A 111 4.37 7.35 5.61
C GLY A 111 3.32 7.80 6.63
N PRO A 112 2.22 8.44 6.21
CA PRO A 112 1.89 8.77 4.82
C PRO A 112 2.66 9.98 4.27
N PHE A 113 3.08 9.91 3.01
CA PHE A 113 3.53 11.07 2.23
C PHE A 113 2.41 11.50 1.29
N GLY A 114 1.99 12.76 1.36
CA GLY A 114 0.85 13.25 0.58
C GLY A 114 1.25 13.66 -0.83
N VAL A 115 0.52 13.18 -1.85
CA VAL A 115 0.72 13.57 -3.24
C VAL A 115 -0.57 14.10 -3.87
N ASN A 116 -0.45 15.28 -4.51
CA ASN A 116 -1.45 15.85 -5.39
C ASN A 116 -1.18 15.36 -6.82
N ALA A 117 -1.93 14.34 -7.25
CA ALA A 117 -1.80 13.77 -8.58
C ALA A 117 -3.15 13.29 -9.09
N TRP A 118 -3.26 13.18 -10.42
CA TRP A 118 -4.46 12.71 -11.11
C TRP A 118 -4.13 11.42 -11.84
N ASP A 119 -5.01 10.43 -11.74
CA ASP A 119 -4.95 9.22 -12.54
C ASP A 119 -5.95 9.37 -13.70
N SER A 120 -5.46 9.54 -14.93
CA SER A 120 -6.34 9.63 -16.10
C SER A 120 -6.98 8.29 -16.48
N THR A 121 -6.50 7.17 -15.92
CA THR A 121 -7.05 5.83 -16.13
C THR A 121 -8.21 5.50 -15.19
N PHE A 122 -8.52 6.40 -14.26
CA PHE A 122 -9.61 6.22 -13.31
C PHE A 122 -10.97 6.19 -14.01
N ASP A 123 -11.71 5.10 -13.80
CA ASP A 123 -13.09 4.95 -14.24
C ASP A 123 -14.02 4.71 -13.04
N ALA A 124 -14.95 5.65 -12.85
CA ALA A 124 -15.93 5.68 -11.77
C ALA A 124 -16.83 4.43 -11.75
N ASP A 125 -17.07 3.80 -12.90
CA ASP A 125 -17.98 2.66 -13.03
C ASP A 125 -17.39 1.36 -12.46
N THR A 126 -16.09 1.33 -12.15
CA THR A 126 -15.36 0.14 -11.68
C THR A 126 -15.43 -0.08 -10.16
N LEU A 127 -16.07 0.81 -9.40
CA LEU A 127 -15.63 1.07 -8.02
C LEU A 127 -16.49 0.55 -6.87
N LEU A 128 -17.64 -0.02 -7.15
CA LEU A 128 -18.52 -0.52 -6.09
C LEU A 128 -18.91 -1.97 -6.36
N MET A 129 -18.00 -2.88 -6.02
CA MET A 129 -18.34 -4.30 -5.93
C MET A 129 -18.69 -4.64 -4.49
N ASP A 130 -19.99 -4.71 -4.21
CA ASP A 130 -20.54 -5.08 -2.90
C ASP A 130 -20.19 -6.52 -2.48
N GLN A 131 -19.86 -7.34 -3.46
CA GLN A 131 -19.27 -8.66 -3.31
C GLN A 131 -18.08 -8.74 -4.25
N ALA A 132 -16.90 -8.93 -3.68
CA ALA A 132 -15.66 -8.94 -4.45
C ALA A 132 -14.74 -10.03 -3.95
N ILE A 133 -14.13 -10.76 -4.89
CA ILE A 133 -12.95 -11.57 -4.61
C ILE A 133 -11.78 -10.59 -4.65
N GLU A 134 -11.18 -10.33 -3.50
CA GLU A 134 -10.12 -9.32 -3.35
C GLU A 134 -8.89 -9.96 -2.75
N ARG A 135 -7.71 -9.60 -3.26
CA ARG A 135 -6.45 -9.97 -2.63
C ARG A 135 -6.34 -9.25 -1.29
N CYS A 136 -6.12 -9.98 -0.20
CA CYS A 136 -6.00 -9.41 1.14
C CYS A 136 -4.60 -9.60 1.70
N ILE A 137 -4.01 -8.53 2.22
CA ILE A 137 -2.68 -8.53 2.82
C ILE A 137 -2.77 -8.00 4.24
N VAL A 138 -2.30 -8.79 5.21
CA VAL A 138 -2.08 -8.32 6.59
C VAL A 138 -0.65 -7.79 6.67
N ILE A 139 -0.49 -6.54 7.09
CA ILE A 139 0.81 -5.88 7.19
C ILE A 139 1.13 -5.70 8.67
N CYS A 140 2.35 -6.04 9.07
CA CYS A 140 2.81 -5.96 10.45
C CYS A 140 4.09 -5.15 10.54
N GLU A 141 4.14 -4.19 11.44
CA GLU A 141 5.41 -3.50 11.75
C GLU A 141 6.37 -4.48 12.43
N ILE A 142 7.63 -4.47 11.98
CA ILE A 142 8.70 -5.31 12.51
C ILE A 142 9.78 -4.38 13.04
N GLU A 143 9.97 -4.37 14.37
CA GLU A 143 11.01 -3.54 15.00
C GLU A 143 12.34 -4.32 15.13
N GLY A 144 12.27 -5.65 15.13
CA GLY A 144 13.49 -6.47 15.16
C GLY A 144 13.24 -7.97 14.95
N PRO A 145 14.31 -8.79 15.04
CA PRO A 145 14.25 -10.22 14.74
C PRO A 145 13.26 -11.01 15.59
N SER A 146 12.96 -10.57 16.82
CA SER A 146 11.97 -11.22 17.69
C SER A 146 10.55 -11.16 17.13
N ASP A 147 10.22 -10.11 16.38
CA ASP A 147 8.89 -9.92 15.80
C ASP A 147 8.68 -10.83 14.60
N VAL A 148 9.74 -11.14 13.85
CA VAL A 148 9.72 -12.15 12.77
C VAL A 148 9.31 -13.51 13.33
N THR A 149 9.96 -13.96 14.41
CA THR A 149 9.64 -15.24 15.05
C THR A 149 8.21 -15.27 15.60
N ARG A 150 7.75 -14.17 16.21
CA ARG A 150 6.35 -14.02 16.65
C ARG A 150 5.38 -14.13 15.49
N LEU A 151 5.70 -13.47 14.37
CA LEU A 151 4.91 -13.51 13.15
C LEU A 151 4.78 -14.95 12.69
N GLU A 152 5.88 -15.68 12.46
CA GLU A 152 5.88 -17.08 11.99
C GLU A 152 4.98 -18.00 12.84
N ASN A 153 4.90 -17.77 14.15
CA ASN A 153 4.02 -18.54 15.05
C ASN A 153 2.52 -18.26 14.86
N CYS A 154 2.14 -17.11 14.31
CA CYS A 154 0.76 -16.77 13.99
C CYS A 154 0.24 -17.45 12.72
N VAL A 155 1.14 -17.90 11.84
CA VAL A 155 0.84 -18.04 10.41
C VAL A 155 0.87 -19.48 9.86
N GLN A 156 0.42 -20.46 10.65
CA GLN A 156 0.52 -21.88 10.26
C GLN A 156 -0.18 -22.26 8.93
N ASP A 157 -1.14 -21.45 8.45
CA ASP A 157 -1.96 -21.74 7.26
C ASP A 157 -1.78 -20.75 6.08
N ILE A 158 -0.64 -20.05 6.00
CA ILE A 158 -0.50 -18.92 5.05
C ILE A 158 0.48 -19.20 3.91
N ARG A 159 0.11 -18.65 2.74
CA ARG A 159 0.77 -18.89 1.46
C ARG A 159 2.18 -18.32 1.41
N THR A 160 2.34 -17.06 1.83
CA THR A 160 3.63 -16.37 1.74
C THR A 160 3.72 -15.29 2.81
N ILE A 161 4.88 -15.23 3.48
CA ILE A 161 5.28 -14.08 4.29
C ILE A 161 6.46 -13.42 3.58
N ASP A 162 6.34 -12.13 3.32
CA ASP A 162 7.42 -11.31 2.76
C ASP A 162 8.11 -10.55 3.91
N TYR A 163 9.39 -10.85 4.09
CA TYR A 163 10.30 -10.19 5.03
C TYR A 163 11.27 -9.32 4.23
N PRO A 164 10.99 -8.02 4.12
CA PRO A 164 11.93 -7.12 3.48
C PRO A 164 13.24 -7.10 4.25
N ALA A 165 14.37 -7.25 3.53
CA ALA A 165 15.71 -7.24 4.13
C ALA A 165 16.11 -5.87 4.73
N LEU A 166 15.30 -4.84 4.49
CA LEU A 166 15.53 -3.47 4.94
C LEU A 166 14.85 -3.20 6.27
N SER A 167 15.60 -2.66 7.22
CA SER A 167 15.10 -2.29 8.55
C SER A 167 13.93 -1.30 8.46
N GLY A 168 12.92 -1.53 9.30
CA GLY A 168 11.73 -0.68 9.42
C GLY A 168 10.72 -0.84 8.29
N VAL A 169 10.97 -1.67 7.28
CA VAL A 169 9.93 -2.02 6.30
C VAL A 169 8.99 -3.06 6.94
N PRO A 170 7.67 -2.84 6.90
CA PRO A 170 6.71 -3.80 7.47
C PRO A 170 6.76 -5.16 6.78
N ALA A 171 6.56 -6.22 7.57
CA ALA A 171 6.33 -7.56 7.03
C ALA A 171 4.92 -7.68 6.45
N ARG A 172 4.77 -8.52 5.43
CA ARG A 172 3.50 -8.70 4.71
C ARG A 172 3.12 -10.16 4.68
N ILE A 173 1.89 -10.43 5.09
CA ILE A 173 1.26 -11.73 5.08
C ILE A 173 0.22 -11.73 3.96
N ASP A 174 0.48 -12.47 2.88
CA ASP A 174 -0.45 -12.57 1.75
C ASP A 174 -1.47 -13.70 1.98
N LEU A 175 -2.75 -13.33 2.13
CA LEU A 175 -3.85 -14.28 2.33
C LEU A 175 -4.40 -14.83 1.00
N GLY A 176 -3.92 -14.31 -0.12
CA GLY A 176 -4.44 -14.53 -1.45
C GLY A 176 -5.79 -13.84 -1.66
N GLU A 177 -6.54 -14.39 -2.60
CA GLU A 177 -7.92 -14.01 -2.89
C GLU A 177 -8.88 -14.41 -1.76
N VAL A 178 -9.70 -13.47 -1.32
CA VAL A 178 -10.69 -13.62 -0.24
C VAL A 178 -12.04 -13.10 -0.74
N ALA A 179 -13.11 -13.90 -0.57
CA ALA A 179 -14.46 -13.49 -0.95
C ALA A 179 -15.07 -12.59 0.13
N LEU A 180 -15.16 -11.28 -0.13
CA LEU A 180 -15.71 -10.31 0.80
C LEU A 180 -17.17 -9.99 0.44
N PRO A 181 -18.07 -9.82 1.44
CA PRO A 181 -17.81 -9.83 2.89
C PRO A 181 -17.75 -11.22 3.54
N ALA A 182 -18.11 -12.29 2.82
CA ALA A 182 -18.36 -13.62 3.39
C ALA A 182 -17.20 -14.16 4.26
N ASP A 183 -15.96 -13.92 3.84
CA ASP A 183 -14.75 -14.45 4.47
C ASP A 183 -13.95 -13.39 5.24
N VAL A 184 -14.54 -12.23 5.58
CA VAL A 184 -13.82 -11.17 6.31
C VAL A 184 -13.25 -11.65 7.65
N GLU A 185 -13.94 -12.57 8.33
CA GLU A 185 -13.50 -13.15 9.59
C GLU A 185 -12.21 -13.97 9.44
N ARG A 186 -11.90 -14.48 8.24
CA ARG A 186 -10.60 -15.11 7.96
C ARG A 186 -9.45 -14.11 8.06
N VAL A 187 -9.64 -12.91 7.52
CA VAL A 187 -8.65 -11.82 7.60
C VAL A 187 -8.48 -11.38 9.06
N HIS A 188 -9.60 -11.20 9.77
CA HIS A 188 -9.59 -10.82 11.19
C HIS A 188 -8.88 -11.82 12.09
N ARG A 189 -9.04 -13.13 11.88
CA ARG A 189 -8.33 -14.13 12.69
C ARG A 189 -6.81 -13.96 12.61
N VAL A 190 -6.29 -13.65 11.42
CA VAL A 190 -4.86 -13.44 11.22
C VAL A 190 -4.41 -12.14 11.90
N ILE A 191 -5.16 -11.06 11.73
CA ILE A 191 -4.92 -9.79 12.43
C ILE A 191 -4.86 -10.00 13.95
N SER A 192 -5.90 -10.64 14.52
CA SER A 192 -5.98 -10.91 15.95
C SER A 192 -4.86 -11.82 16.45
N ALA A 193 -4.40 -12.78 15.64
CA ALA A 193 -3.27 -13.61 15.98
C ALA A 193 -1.97 -12.78 16.06
N CYS A 194 -1.71 -11.91 15.08
CA CYS A 194 -0.58 -11.00 15.09
C CYS A 194 -0.62 -10.05 16.31
N GLU A 195 -1.78 -9.43 16.57
CA GLU A 195 -1.98 -8.54 17.72
C GLU A 195 -1.79 -9.27 19.05
N ALA A 196 -2.22 -10.54 19.17
CA ALA A 196 -2.01 -11.35 20.36
C ALA A 196 -0.52 -11.65 20.65
N GLN A 197 0.33 -11.59 19.62
CA GLN A 197 1.80 -11.65 19.78
C GLN A 197 2.43 -10.27 20.02
N GLY A 198 1.63 -9.21 20.11
CA GLY A 198 2.11 -7.83 20.31
C GLY A 198 2.60 -7.16 19.03
N LEU A 199 2.28 -7.69 17.85
CA LEU A 199 2.62 -7.07 16.57
C LEU A 199 1.61 -5.97 16.22
N ARG A 200 2.10 -4.88 15.63
CA ARG A 200 1.23 -3.78 15.19
C ARG A 200 0.74 -4.03 13.77
N THR A 201 -0.57 -4.01 13.59
CA THR A 201 -1.29 -4.35 12.34
C THR A 201 -1.97 -3.14 11.69
N ASN A 202 -1.89 -1.95 12.30
CA ASN A 202 -2.55 -0.72 11.84
C ASN A 202 -1.73 0.53 12.20
N TRP A 203 -1.64 1.48 11.27
CA TRP A 203 -0.85 2.72 11.47
C TRP A 203 -1.52 3.72 12.41
N ALA A 204 -2.84 3.74 12.52
CA ALA A 204 -3.60 4.74 13.30
C ALA A 204 -3.63 4.43 14.81
N GLY A 205 -2.99 3.34 15.24
CA GLY A 205 -2.86 2.97 16.66
C GLY A 205 -1.82 3.76 17.46
N HIS A 206 -1.30 4.88 16.90
CA HIS A 206 -0.26 5.73 17.47
C HIS A 206 -0.81 7.07 17.97
#